data_AF-A0A1H8L6H0-F1
#
_entry.id   AF-A0A1H8L6H0-F1
#
_cell.length_a   1.000
_cell.length_b   1.000
_cell.length_c   1.000
_cell.angle_alpha   90.00
_cell.angle_beta   90.00
_cell.angle_gamma   90.00
#
_symmetry.space_group_name_H-M   'P 1'
#
loop_
_entity.id
_entity.type
_entity.pdbx_description
1 polymer ?
#
loop_
_entity_poly.entity_id
_entity_poly.type
_entity_poly.pdbx_seq_one_letter_code
_entity_poly.pdbx_strand_id
1 'polypeptide(L)' 'MLVRRIRDTDMAMLSRSVQTWYKHYRATPNERASEMLCSAAISLFNQGHNTQEELTTLLITRYPGPTAVLINAPTSRSTQ' A
#
# COMPACT_ATOMS: atom_id res chain seq x y z
N MET A 1 -6.45 -17.30 10.99
CA MET A 1 -6.60 -15.92 10.46
C MET A 1 -7.60 -15.98 9.30
N LEU A 2 -8.74 -15.29 9.40
CA LEU A 2 -9.72 -15.22 8.32
C LEU A 2 -9.17 -14.28 7.25
N VAL A 3 -8.51 -14.82 6.22
CA VAL A 3 -8.22 -14.05 5.01
C VAL A 3 -9.56 -13.77 4.36
N ARG A 4 -10.02 -12.52 4.50
CA ARG A 4 -11.22 -12.04 3.83
C ARG A 4 -10.98 -12.23 2.32
N ARG A 5 -11.89 -12.91 1.61
CA ARG A 5 -11.75 -13.07 0.15
C ARG A 5 -11.80 -11.69 -0.49
N ILE A 6 -10.66 -11.23 -1.00
CA ILE A 6 -10.57 -10.00 -1.76
C ILE A 6 -11.32 -10.22 -3.08
N ARG A 7 -12.35 -9.41 -3.33
CA ARG A 7 -13.12 -9.43 -4.59
C ARG A 7 -12.45 -8.52 -5.61
N ASP A 8 -12.87 -8.64 -6.86
CA ASP A 8 -12.37 -7.80 -7.96
C ASP A 8 -12.58 -6.30 -7.69
N THR A 9 -13.74 -5.95 -7.11
CA THR A 9 -14.05 -4.57 -6.67
C THR A 9 -13.10 -4.08 -5.59
N ASP A 10 -12.70 -4.95 -4.66
CA ASP A 10 -11.76 -4.62 -3.60
C ASP A 10 -10.35 -4.42 -4.19
N MET A 11 -9.93 -5.28 -5.13
CA MET A 11 -8.67 -5.10 -5.87
C MET A 11 -8.63 -3.78 -6.63
N ALA A 12 -9.72 -3.40 -7.28
CA ALA A 12 -9.83 -2.11 -7.97
C ALA A 12 -9.70 -0.93 -7.00
N MET A 13 -10.31 -1.03 -5.82
CA MET A 13 -10.21 -0.02 -4.76
C MET A 13 -8.79 0.09 -4.20
N LEU A 14 -8.15 -1.03 -3.89
CA LEU A 14 -6.77 -1.09 -3.41
C LEU A 14 -5.82 -0.47 -4.44
N SER A 15 -5.96 -0.86 -5.72
CA SER A 15 -5.16 -0.32 -6.82
C SER A 15 -5.35 1.20 -6.99
N ARG A 16 -6.59 1.69 -6.92
CA ARG A 16 -6.86 3.14 -6.98
C ARG A 16 -6.26 3.90 -5.80
N SER A 17 -6.27 3.31 -4.61
CA SER A 17 -5.68 3.92 -3.42
C SER A 17 -4.16 4.08 -3.58
N VAL A 18 -3.47 3.03 -4.03
CA VAL A 18 -2.03 3.06 -4.33
C VAL A 18 -1.70 4.07 -5.43
N GLN A 19 -2.46 4.07 -6.53
CA GLN A 19 -2.28 5.05 -7.61
C GLN A 19 -2.48 6.50 -7.14
N THR A 20 -3.44 6.73 -6.24
CA THR A 20 -3.71 8.06 -5.69
C THR A 20 -2.56 8.52 -4.80
N TRP A 21 -1.98 7.61 -4.01
CA TRP A 21 -0.77 7.87 -3.24
C TRP A 21 0.42 8.27 -4.14
N TYR A 22 0.65 7.53 -5.24
CA TYR A 22 1.71 7.88 -6.20
C TYR A 22 1.49 9.26 -6.84
N LYS A 23 0.24 9.57 -7.22
CA LYS A 23 -0.13 10.89 -7.74
C LYS A 23 0.08 12.01 -6.72
N HIS A 24 -0.26 11.76 -5.45
CA HIS A 24 -0.09 12.73 -4.36
C HIS A 24 1.38 13.13 -4.18
N TYR A 25 2.28 12.15 -4.17
CA TYR A 25 3.72 12.39 -4.02
C TYR A 25 4.46 12.65 -5.34
N ARG A 26 3.76 12.62 -6.48
CA ARG A 26 4.35 12.65 -7.84
C ARG A 26 5.54 11.68 -7.97
N ALA A 27 5.42 10.53 -7.32
CA ALA A 27 6.47 9.54 -7.24
C ALA A 27 6.43 8.61 -8.46
N THR A 28 7.61 8.19 -8.92
CA THR A 28 7.72 7.20 -10.00
C THR A 28 7.23 5.83 -9.50
N PRO A 29 6.43 5.09 -10.29
CA PRO A 29 6.06 3.72 -9.94
C PRO A 29 7.32 2.89 -9.77
N ASN A 30 7.47 2.28 -8.60
CA ASN A 30 8.60 1.41 -8.29
C ASN A 30 8.06 0.09 -7.76
N GLU A 31 8.49 -1.05 -8.30
CA GLU A 31 7.95 -2.37 -7.95
C GLU A 31 7.98 -2.63 -6.45
N ARG A 32 9.11 -2.37 -5.78
CA ARG A 32 9.23 -2.54 -4.32
C ARG A 32 8.28 -1.64 -3.53
N ALA A 33 8.08 -0.40 -3.99
CA ALA A 33 7.17 0.51 -3.33
C ALA A 33 5.71 0.09 -3.56
N SER A 34 5.39 -0.39 -4.75
CA SER A 34 4.08 -0.93 -5.09
C SER A 34 3.74 -2.17 -4.28
N GLU A 35 4.66 -3.12 -4.10
CA GLU A 35 4.47 -4.30 -3.26
C GLU A 35 4.19 -3.94 -1.80
N MET A 36 4.96 -3.00 -1.24
CA MET A 36 4.77 -2.49 0.12
C MET A 36 3.41 -1.80 0.28
N LEU A 37 3.07 -0.88 -0.63
CA LEU A 37 1.81 -0.15 -0.59
C LEU A 37 0.60 -1.09 -0.79
N CYS A 38 0.70 -2.08 -1.69
CA CYS A 38 -0.32 -3.10 -1.87
C CYS A 38 -0.50 -3.96 -0.61
N SER A 39 0.60 -4.43 -0.02
CA SER A 39 0.56 -5.24 1.21
C SER A 39 -0.04 -4.46 2.38
N ALA A 40 0.34 -3.17 2.52
CA ALA A 40 -0.23 -2.28 3.52
C ALA A 40 -1.72 -2.04 3.28
N ALA A 41 -2.14 -1.78 2.04
CA ALA A 41 -3.54 -1.58 1.69
C ALA A 41 -4.39 -2.82 2.01
N ILE A 42 -3.89 -4.03 1.71
CA ILE A 42 -4.54 -5.31 2.06
C ILE A 42 -4.63 -5.47 3.59
N SER A 43 -3.58 -5.12 4.32
CA SER A 43 -3.58 -5.17 5.80
C SER A 43 -4.63 -4.23 6.39
N LEU A 44 -4.76 -3.01 5.85
CA LEU A 44 -5.78 -2.04 6.27
C LEU A 44 -7.20 -2.53 5.93
N PHE A 45 -7.38 -3.14 4.75
CA PHE A 45 -8.65 -3.75 4.37
C PHE A 45 -9.05 -4.89 5.31
N ASN A 46 -8.10 -5.73 5.70
CA ASN A 46 -8.33 -6.79 6.69
C ASN A 46 -8.63 -6.24 8.09
N GLN A 47 -8.15 -5.04 8.43
CA GLN A 47 -8.50 -4.34 9.68
C GLN A 47 -9.92 -3.75 9.66
N GLY A 48 -10.58 -3.72 8.50
CA GLY A 48 -11.94 -3.22 8.35
C GLY A 48 -12.07 -1.92 7.56
N HIS A 49 -10.96 -1.36 7.06
CA HIS A 49 -10.97 -0.16 6.22
C HIS A 49 -11.32 -0.52 4.77
N ASN A 50 -12.56 -0.27 4.36
CA ASN A 50 -13.08 -0.69 3.05
C ASN A 50 -13.41 0.51 2.14
N THR A 51 -12.81 1.68 2.37
CA THR A 51 -13.02 2.88 1.57
C THR A 51 -11.72 3.35 0.94
N GLN A 52 -11.77 3.77 -0.33
CA GLN A 52 -10.59 4.26 -1.05
C GLN A 52 -9.95 5.46 -0.35
N GLU A 53 -10.76 6.37 0.17
CA GLU A 53 -10.30 7.59 0.86
C GLU A 53 -9.58 7.29 2.18
N GLU A 54 -10.12 6.40 3.02
CA GLU A 54 -9.41 5.97 4.24
C GLU A 54 -8.11 5.25 3.89
N LEU A 55 -8.16 4.29 2.96
CA LEU A 55 -6.97 3.54 2.56
C LEU A 55 -5.89 4.48 2.05
N THR A 56 -6.24 5.45 1.21
CA THR A 56 -5.30 6.45 0.69
C THR A 56 -4.75 7.33 1.81
N THR A 57 -5.60 7.85 2.68
CA THR A 57 -5.19 8.69 3.82
C THR A 57 -4.23 7.93 4.74
N LEU A 58 -4.56 6.69 5.08
CA LEU A 58 -3.74 5.84 5.94
C LEU A 58 -2.40 5.48 5.26
N LEU A 59 -2.40 5.23 3.95
CA LEU A 59 -1.15 5.03 3.19
C LEU A 59 -0.27 6.29 3.20
N ILE A 60 -0.85 7.48 3.03
CA ILE A 60 -0.14 8.77 3.08
C ILE A 60 0.44 8.99 4.49
N THR A 61 -0.35 8.74 5.54
CA THR A 61 0.09 8.87 6.94
C THR A 61 1.18 7.88 7.31
N ARG A 62 1.05 6.61 6.91
CA ARG A 62 2.03 5.55 7.23
C ARG A 62 3.30 5.65 6.41
N TYR A 63 3.18 6.11 5.16
CA TYR A 63 4.28 6.22 4.23
C TYR A 63 4.33 7.63 3.64
N PRO A 64 4.99 8.58 4.33
CA PRO A 64 5.14 9.94 3.83
C PRO A 64 6.19 10.00 2.72
N GLY A 65 5.79 9.58 1.52
CA GLY A 65 6.60 9.61 0.31
C GLY A 65 7.42 8.34 0.02
N PRO A 66 8.00 8.24 -1.19
CA PRO A 66 8.63 7.02 -1.72
C PRO A 66 9.86 6.58 -0.94
N THR A 67 10.64 7.51 -0.42
CA THR A 67 11.81 7.21 0.41
C THR A 67 11.39 6.49 1.69
N ALA A 68 10.29 6.90 2.33
CA ALA A 68 9.78 6.26 3.54
C ALA A 68 9.29 4.83 3.26
N VAL A 69 8.66 4.58 2.10
CA VAL A 69 8.28 3.23 1.68
C VAL A 69 9.52 2.36 1.50
N LEU A 70 10.56 2.87 0.84
CA LEU A 70 11.79 2.13 0.57
C LEU A 70 12.60 1.79 1.83
N ILE A 71 12.64 2.68 2.82
CA ILE A 71 13.34 2.45 4.10
C ILE A 71 12.62 1.37 4.92
N ASN A 72 11.28 1.37 4.90
CA ASN A 72 10.47 0.39 5.61
C ASN A 72 10.28 -0.92 4.85
N ALA A 73 10.64 -0.96 3.56
CA ALA A 73 10.67 -2.21 2.83
C ALA A 73 11.69 -3.11 3.53
N PRO A 74 11.37 -4.40 3.78
CA PRO A 74 12.37 -5.32 4.27
C PRO A 74 13.50 -5.30 3.24
N THR A 75 14.58 -4.60 3.59
CA THR A 75 15.84 -4.80 2.90
C THR A 75 16.12 -6.26 3.17
N SER A 76 16.01 -7.11 2.16
CA SER A 76 16.68 -8.40 2.17
C SER A 76 18.16 -8.08 2.29
N ARG A 77 18.61 -7.77 3.50
CA ARG A 77 19.97 -7.99 3.94
C ARG A 77 20.09 -9.50 3.90
N SER A 78 20.44 -9.99 2.71
CA SER A 78 21.10 -11.28 2.58
C SER A 78 22.44 -11.11 3.29
N THR A 79 22.43 -11.28 4.61
CA THR A 79 23.65 -11.59 5.34
C THR A 79 23.89 -13.07 5.14
N GLN A 80 24.72 -13.41 4.17
CA GLN A 80 25.64 -14.52 4.28
C GLN A 80 26.90 -14.24 3.48
#